data_AF-A0A1K1MAZ5-F1
#
_entry.id   AF-A0A1K1MAZ5-F1
#
_cell.length_a   1.000
_cell.length_b   1.000
_cell.length_c   1.000
_cell.angle_alpha   90.00
_cell.angle_beta   90.00
_cell.angle_gamma   90.00
#
_symmetry.space_group_name_H-M   'P 1'
#
loop_
_entity.id
_entity.type
_entity.pdbx_description
1 polymer ?
#
loop_
_entity_poly.entity_id
_entity_poly.type
_entity_poly.pdbx_seq_one_letter_code
_entity_poly.pdbx_strand_id
1 'polypeptide(L)'
;MTLSFEKIFPTEEERYEKYIWLIKLTIIANICAYIAIILADADAMNLMRVVKFVLWTVIYIVLLQTAWKSRALHFMLRLWLCAASSAAILAALIPFFGFLPMLFGSVITIFANRKHLKIFLRYKDFLKYLAACFGIGFLMNMAGEIGVPGINNATLYQIKQLLLFYVLWRLLRHECKQGRPFRETIRILMLMPAFGVFLLLGWLTIIPMFRKGLFGEEGHDFLALER
;
A
#
# COMPACT_ATOMS: atom_id res chain seq x y z
N MET A 1 10.81 4.13 26.14
CA MET A 1 9.36 4.20 26.44
C MET A 1 8.66 4.80 25.22
N THR A 2 8.28 4.00 24.23
CA THR A 2 7.71 4.52 22.97
C THR A 2 6.23 4.87 23.18
N LEU A 3 5.91 6.16 23.10
CA LEU A 3 4.55 6.69 22.97
C LEU A 3 3.88 6.04 21.75
N SER A 4 3.09 4.99 21.96
CA SER A 4 2.37 4.33 20.87
C SER A 4 1.08 5.09 20.59
N PHE A 5 0.74 5.28 19.32
CA PHE A 5 -0.47 5.98 18.88
C PHE A 5 -1.76 5.53 19.62
N GLU A 6 -1.91 4.23 19.87
CA GLU A 6 -3.04 3.64 20.64
C GLU A 6 -3.08 4.03 22.13
N LYS A 7 -1.94 4.42 22.72
CA LYS A 7 -1.90 4.91 24.11
C LYS A 7 -2.27 6.39 24.19
N ILE A 8 -2.05 7.15 23.12
CA ILE A 8 -2.41 8.57 23.03
C ILE A 8 -3.90 8.71 22.70
N PHE A 9 -4.41 7.85 21.81
CA PHE A 9 -5.81 7.83 21.38
C PHE A 9 -6.45 6.47 21.71
N PRO A 10 -7.13 6.36 22.87
CA PRO A 10 -7.64 5.08 23.35
C PRO A 10 -8.80 4.57 22.49
N THR A 11 -9.68 5.45 21.99
CA THR A 11 -10.85 5.05 21.21
C THR A 11 -10.50 4.83 19.73
N GLU A 12 -11.17 3.88 19.07
CA GLU A 12 -10.98 3.60 17.63
C GLU A 12 -11.44 4.80 16.78
N GLU A 13 -12.52 5.46 17.18
CA GLU A 13 -13.06 6.64 16.49
C GLU A 13 -12.07 7.80 16.52
N GLU A 14 -11.47 8.11 17.67
CA GLU A 14 -10.42 9.13 17.76
C GLU A 14 -9.23 8.78 16.88
N ARG A 15 -8.79 7.51 16.86
CA ARG A 15 -7.69 7.07 16.02
C ARG A 15 -7.97 7.31 14.54
N TYR A 16 -9.17 6.97 14.06
CA TYR A 16 -9.59 7.30 12.69
C TYR A 16 -9.64 8.80 12.46
N GLU A 17 -10.27 9.55 13.36
CA GLU A 17 -10.47 10.98 13.20
C GLU A 17 -9.13 11.72 13.10
N LYS A 18 -8.19 11.43 14.00
CA LYS A 18 -6.86 12.05 14.00
C LYS A 18 -6.03 11.64 12.78
N TYR A 19 -6.12 10.39 12.36
CA TYR A 19 -5.42 9.95 11.15
C TYR A 19 -6.01 10.58 9.88
N ILE A 20 -7.33 10.69 9.78
CA ILE A 20 -8.02 11.41 8.70
C ILE A 20 -7.66 12.89 8.70
N TRP A 21 -7.59 13.53 9.88
CA TRP A 21 -7.12 14.90 10.02
C TRP A 21 -5.71 15.08 9.47
N LEU A 22 -4.82 14.12 9.77
CA LEU A 22 -3.44 14.16 9.31
C LEU A 22 -3.34 14.02 7.77
N ILE A 23 -4.21 13.21 7.17
CA ILE A 23 -4.35 13.14 5.70
C ILE A 23 -4.89 14.45 5.12
N LYS A 24 -5.91 15.06 5.75
CA LYS A 24 -6.44 16.36 5.32
C LYS A 24 -5.37 17.45 5.37
N LEU A 25 -4.59 17.51 6.45
CA LEU A 25 -3.45 18.44 6.57
C LEU A 25 -2.43 18.21 5.45
N THR A 26 -2.19 16.95 5.09
CA THR A 26 -1.29 16.61 3.98
C THR A 26 -1.86 17.06 2.63
N ILE A 27 -3.16 16.94 2.40
CA ILE A 27 -3.84 17.46 1.20
C ILE A 27 -3.70 18.99 1.15
N ILE A 28 -4.00 19.69 2.25
CA ILE A 28 -3.87 21.15 2.35
C ILE A 28 -2.42 21.58 2.07
N ALA A 29 -1.44 20.94 2.71
CA ALA A 29 -0.03 21.23 2.48
C ALA A 29 0.39 20.99 1.02
N ASN A 30 -0.17 19.99 0.34
CA ASN A 30 0.06 19.80 -1.10
C ASN A 30 -0.56 20.91 -1.96
N ILE A 31 -1.76 21.39 -1.60
CA ILE A 31 -2.40 22.52 -2.28
C ILE A 31 -1.57 23.80 -2.08
N CYS A 32 -1.15 24.10 -0.85
CA CYS A 32 -0.29 25.24 -0.54
C CYS A 32 1.06 25.15 -1.28
N ALA A 33 1.68 23.97 -1.32
CA ALA A 33 2.90 23.75 -2.10
C ALA A 33 2.69 24.02 -3.60
N TYR A 34 1.53 23.62 -4.14
CA TYR A 34 1.18 23.87 -5.53
C TYR A 34 0.97 25.36 -5.81
N ILE A 35 0.29 26.08 -4.93
CA ILE A 35 0.11 27.54 -5.02
C ILE A 35 1.48 28.25 -4.97
N ALA A 36 2.38 27.84 -4.08
CA ALA A 36 3.73 28.40 -3.99
C ALA A 36 4.54 28.21 -5.29
N ILE A 37 4.36 27.08 -5.98
CA ILE A 37 4.97 26.83 -7.31
C ILE A 37 4.43 27.81 -8.35
N ILE A 38 3.11 28.06 -8.36
CA ILE A 38 2.48 29.00 -9.30
C ILE A 38 2.96 30.43 -9.05
N LEU A 39 3.08 30.82 -7.78
CA LEU A 39 3.54 32.15 -7.37
C LEU A 39 5.06 32.33 -7.51
N ALA A 40 5.80 31.26 -7.84
CA ALA A 40 7.26 31.23 -7.91
C ALA A 40 7.95 31.72 -6.61
N ASP A 41 7.32 31.49 -5.45
CA ASP A 41 7.85 31.90 -4.14
C ASP A 41 8.80 30.82 -3.59
N ALA A 42 10.10 31.09 -3.64
CA ALA A 42 11.14 30.16 -3.22
C ALA A 42 11.09 29.80 -1.73
N ASP A 43 10.77 30.77 -0.86
CA ASP A 43 10.74 30.57 0.57
C ASP A 43 9.51 29.75 0.97
N ALA A 44 8.34 30.07 0.40
CA ALA A 44 7.13 29.29 0.59
C ALA A 44 7.28 27.85 0.06
N MET A 45 7.93 27.65 -1.09
CA MET A 45 8.22 26.32 -1.62
C MET A 45 9.10 25.49 -0.67
N ASN A 46 10.16 26.09 -0.12
CA ASN A 46 11.06 25.44 0.83
C ASN A 46 10.34 25.09 2.13
N LEU A 47 9.58 26.03 2.69
CA LEU A 47 8.76 25.79 3.89
C LEU A 47 7.78 24.64 3.68
N MET A 48 7.03 24.65 2.57
CA MET A 48 6.06 23.60 2.27
C MET A 48 6.71 22.24 2.04
N ARG A 49 7.94 22.20 1.48
CA ARG A 49 8.71 20.96 1.36
C ARG A 49 9.01 20.36 2.73
N VAL A 50 9.46 21.17 3.69
CA VAL A 50 9.72 20.74 5.07
C VAL A 50 8.43 20.28 5.75
N VAL A 51 7.35 21.06 5.67
CA VAL A 51 6.05 20.69 6.24
C VAL A 51 5.56 19.35 5.70
N LYS A 52 5.61 19.16 4.38
CA LYS A 52 5.22 17.90 3.73
C LYS A 52 6.10 16.74 4.19
N PHE A 53 7.40 16.94 4.31
CA PHE A 53 8.32 15.92 4.82
C PHE A 53 7.99 15.51 6.25
N VAL A 54 7.71 16.48 7.14
CA VAL A 54 7.30 16.21 8.52
C VAL A 54 5.97 15.44 8.55
N LEU A 55 4.96 15.90 7.81
CA LEU A 55 3.66 15.23 7.75
C LEU A 55 3.79 13.78 7.25
N TRP A 56 4.54 13.57 6.17
CA TRP A 56 4.84 12.23 5.65
C TRP A 56 5.53 11.34 6.68
N THR A 57 6.51 11.90 7.39
CA THR A 57 7.24 11.18 8.43
C THR A 57 6.29 10.75 9.55
N VAL A 58 5.37 11.62 9.99
CA VAL A 58 4.38 11.27 11.00
C VAL A 58 3.41 10.20 10.50
N ILE A 59 2.88 10.31 9.26
CA ILE A 59 2.05 9.26 8.64
C ILE A 59 2.78 7.92 8.68
N TYR A 60 4.03 7.92 8.23
CA TYR A 60 4.86 6.73 8.12
C TYR A 60 5.14 6.10 9.49
N ILE A 61 5.44 6.90 10.51
CA ILE A 61 5.64 6.42 11.88
C ILE A 61 4.37 5.76 12.41
N VAL A 62 3.20 6.40 12.27
CA VAL A 62 1.92 5.83 12.73
C VAL A 62 1.65 4.50 12.03
N LEU A 63 1.80 4.47 10.71
CA LEU A 63 1.68 3.28 9.89
C LEU A 63 2.62 2.16 10.37
N LEU A 64 3.90 2.46 10.55
CA LEU A 64 4.91 1.49 10.97
C LEU A 64 4.63 0.95 12.38
N GLN A 65 4.23 1.81 13.33
CA GLN A 65 3.87 1.40 14.68
C GLN A 65 2.69 0.43 14.68
N THR A 66 1.63 0.74 13.93
CA THR A 66 0.44 -0.12 13.81
C THR A 66 0.78 -1.45 13.13
N ALA A 67 1.64 -1.43 12.11
CA ALA A 67 2.10 -2.62 11.39
C ALA A 67 3.01 -3.52 12.23
N TRP A 68 3.87 -2.92 13.06
CA TRP A 68 4.73 -3.64 14.01
C TRP A 68 3.89 -4.37 15.06
N LYS A 69 2.96 -3.65 15.71
CA LYS A 69 2.08 -4.23 16.73
C LYS A 69 1.16 -5.32 16.17
N SER A 70 0.68 -5.19 14.94
CA SER A 70 -0.16 -6.21 14.29
C SER A 70 0.64 -7.42 13.78
N ARG A 71 1.97 -7.46 13.96
CA ARG A 71 2.89 -8.43 13.35
C ARG A 71 2.81 -8.49 11.82
N ALA A 72 2.09 -7.56 11.19
CA ALA A 72 1.92 -7.49 9.74
C ALA A 72 3.26 -7.34 9.03
N LEU A 73 4.23 -6.62 9.63
CA LEU A 73 5.60 -6.49 9.08
C LEU A 73 6.32 -7.83 8.96
N HIS A 74 6.23 -8.70 9.98
CA HIS A 74 6.89 -10.00 9.95
C HIS A 74 6.29 -10.89 8.86
N PHE A 75 4.96 -10.84 8.71
CA PHE A 75 4.27 -11.56 7.66
C PHE A 75 4.59 -10.99 6.27
N MET A 76 4.58 -9.67 6.09
CA MET A 76 4.99 -9.01 4.84
C MET A 76 6.41 -9.39 4.44
N LEU A 77 7.36 -9.38 5.36
CA LEU A 77 8.75 -9.76 5.07
C LEU A 77 8.85 -11.20 4.59
N ARG A 78 8.12 -12.15 5.19
CA ARG A 78 8.07 -13.54 4.72
C ARG A 78 7.49 -13.64 3.31
N LEU A 79 6.39 -12.95 3.03
CA LEU A 79 5.78 -12.91 1.69
C LEU A 79 6.74 -12.30 0.67
N TRP A 80 7.41 -11.20 1.01
CA TRP A 80 8.38 -10.54 0.14
C TRP A 80 9.61 -11.39 -0.12
N LEU A 81 10.15 -12.08 0.88
CA LEU A 81 11.26 -13.01 0.69
C LEU A 81 10.87 -14.16 -0.23
N CYS A 82 9.66 -14.69 -0.09
CA CYS A 82 9.14 -15.72 -0.99
C CYS A 82 8.94 -15.20 -2.42
N ALA A 83 8.36 -14.01 -2.57
CA ALA A 83 8.16 -13.40 -3.88
C ALA A 83 9.50 -13.06 -4.55
N ALA A 84 10.48 -12.55 -3.80
CA ALA A 84 11.82 -12.20 -4.31
C ALA A 84 12.61 -13.44 -4.72
N SER A 85 12.62 -14.49 -3.90
CA SER A 85 13.28 -15.76 -4.26
C SER A 85 12.61 -16.43 -5.46
N SER A 86 11.28 -16.39 -5.53
CA SER A 86 10.55 -16.87 -6.70
C SER A 86 10.83 -16.02 -7.94
N ALA A 87 10.92 -14.70 -7.81
CA ALA A 87 11.29 -13.79 -8.91
C ALA A 87 12.72 -14.03 -9.40
N ALA A 88 13.67 -14.34 -8.52
CA ALA A 88 15.03 -14.69 -8.90
C ALA A 88 15.08 -15.99 -9.72
N ILE A 89 14.32 -17.01 -9.31
CA ILE A 89 14.19 -18.26 -10.07
C ILE A 89 13.57 -17.99 -11.45
N LEU A 90 12.50 -17.18 -11.50
CA LEU A 90 11.88 -16.76 -12.75
C LEU A 90 12.87 -16.04 -13.67
N ALA A 91 13.63 -15.08 -13.13
CA ALA A 91 14.62 -14.33 -13.88
C ALA A 91 15.70 -15.24 -14.48
N ALA A 92 16.13 -16.28 -13.74
CA ALA A 92 17.08 -17.27 -14.25
C ALA A 92 16.51 -18.17 -15.37
N LEU A 93 15.18 -18.36 -15.41
CA LEU A 93 14.50 -19.18 -16.42
C LEU A 93 14.17 -18.39 -17.70
N ILE A 94 14.05 -17.06 -17.63
CA ILE A 94 13.70 -16.19 -18.77
C ILE A 94 14.66 -16.36 -19.97
N PRO A 95 15.99 -16.44 -19.81
CA PRO A 95 16.90 -16.63 -20.94
C PRO A 95 16.66 -17.93 -21.73
N PHE A 96 16.12 -18.96 -21.08
CA PHE A 96 15.92 -20.28 -21.70
C PHE A 96 14.54 -20.46 -22.29
N PHE A 97 13.51 -19.93 -21.61
CA PHE A 97 12.10 -20.15 -21.96
C PHE A 97 11.36 -18.86 -22.34
N GLY A 98 12.05 -17.72 -22.39
CA GLY A 98 11.44 -16.42 -22.63
C GLY A 98 10.48 -16.01 -21.52
N PHE A 99 9.36 -15.37 -21.89
CA PHE A 99 8.32 -14.94 -20.93
C PHE A 99 7.36 -16.05 -20.49
N LEU A 100 7.46 -17.25 -21.08
CA LEU A 100 6.58 -18.39 -20.75
C LEU A 100 6.55 -18.73 -19.26
N PRO A 101 7.69 -18.85 -18.55
CA PRO A 101 7.68 -19.14 -17.12
C PRO A 101 6.76 -18.17 -16.40
N MET A 102 7.00 -16.86 -16.52
CA MET A 102 6.24 -15.81 -15.85
C MET A 102 4.72 -15.96 -16.06
N LEU A 103 4.26 -16.14 -17.30
CA LEU A 103 2.83 -16.32 -17.59
C LEU A 103 2.27 -17.59 -16.94
N PHE A 104 2.91 -18.73 -17.18
CA PHE A 104 2.36 -20.02 -16.76
C PHE A 104 2.32 -20.16 -15.25
N GLY A 105 3.39 -19.84 -14.54
CA GLY A 105 3.31 -20.02 -13.10
C GLY A 105 2.77 -18.83 -12.33
N SER A 106 2.51 -17.65 -12.94
CA SER A 106 1.50 -16.77 -12.34
C SER A 106 0.14 -17.46 -12.30
N VAL A 107 -0.31 -18.11 -13.39
CA VAL A 107 -1.56 -18.89 -13.39
C VAL A 107 -1.52 -20.05 -12.38
N ILE A 108 -0.42 -20.82 -12.34
CA ILE A 108 -0.28 -21.94 -11.41
C ILE A 108 -0.24 -21.45 -9.96
N THR A 109 0.46 -20.35 -9.66
CA THR A 109 0.54 -19.79 -8.30
C THR A 109 -0.83 -19.31 -7.84
N ILE A 110 -1.59 -18.63 -8.70
CA ILE A 110 -2.97 -18.21 -8.41
C ILE A 110 -3.83 -19.45 -8.10
N PHE A 111 -3.73 -20.51 -8.92
CA PHE A 111 -4.52 -21.72 -8.73
C PHE A 111 -4.14 -22.48 -7.44
N ALA A 112 -2.85 -22.60 -7.14
CA ALA A 112 -2.32 -23.23 -5.92
C ALA A 112 -2.78 -22.48 -4.65
N ASN A 113 -2.94 -21.16 -4.76
CA ASN A 113 -3.37 -20.26 -3.70
C ASN A 113 -4.85 -19.84 -3.79
N ARG A 114 -5.70 -20.59 -4.50
CA ARG A 114 -7.13 -20.24 -4.71
C ARG A 114 -7.93 -19.96 -3.44
N LYS A 115 -7.62 -20.62 -2.32
CA LYS A 115 -8.29 -20.35 -1.02
C LYS A 115 -7.97 -18.95 -0.52
N HIS A 116 -6.70 -18.57 -0.57
CA HIS A 116 -6.19 -17.26 -0.20
C HIS A 116 -6.63 -16.17 -1.19
N LEU A 117 -6.73 -16.49 -2.49
CA LEU A 117 -7.32 -15.59 -3.48
C LEU A 117 -8.78 -15.25 -3.13
N LYS A 118 -9.60 -16.23 -2.70
CA LYS A 118 -10.99 -15.95 -2.28
C LYS A 118 -11.07 -14.99 -1.10
N ILE A 119 -10.13 -15.07 -0.15
CA ILE A 119 -10.03 -14.14 0.98
C ILE A 119 -9.63 -12.74 0.48
N PHE A 120 -8.60 -12.67 -0.37
CA PHE A 120 -8.16 -11.43 -0.99
C PHE A 120 -9.28 -10.71 -1.76
N LEU A 121 -10.07 -11.46 -2.54
CA LEU A 121 -11.21 -10.93 -3.31
C LEU A 121 -12.40 -10.48 -2.45
N ARG A 122 -12.44 -10.82 -1.15
CA ARG A 122 -13.48 -10.36 -0.22
C ARG A 122 -13.33 -8.86 0.09
N TYR A 123 -12.11 -8.33 0.08
CA TYR A 123 -11.82 -6.93 0.41
C TYR A 123 -11.98 -6.00 -0.80
N LYS A 124 -13.20 -5.96 -1.36
CA LYS A 124 -13.50 -5.24 -2.62
C LYS A 124 -13.12 -3.76 -2.59
N ASP A 125 -13.33 -3.04 -1.50
CA ASP A 125 -13.03 -1.61 -1.45
C ASP A 125 -11.52 -1.33 -1.36
N PHE A 126 -10.74 -2.21 -0.73
CA PHE A 126 -9.28 -2.19 -0.79
C PHE A 126 -8.76 -2.55 -2.18
N LEU A 127 -9.41 -3.48 -2.89
CA LEU A 127 -9.09 -3.77 -4.29
C LEU A 127 -9.36 -2.58 -5.20
N LYS A 128 -10.50 -1.91 -5.04
CA LYS A 128 -10.82 -0.67 -5.77
C LYS A 128 -9.79 0.41 -5.47
N TYR A 129 -9.40 0.56 -4.20
CA TYR A 129 -8.34 1.48 -3.78
C TYR A 129 -7.02 1.16 -4.48
N LEU A 130 -6.58 -0.10 -4.43
CA LEU A 130 -5.34 -0.55 -5.03
C LEU A 130 -5.35 -0.37 -6.55
N ALA A 131 -6.45 -0.75 -7.23
CA ALA A 131 -6.65 -0.53 -8.65
C ALA A 131 -6.63 0.97 -9.01
N ALA A 132 -7.25 1.83 -8.20
CA ALA A 132 -7.20 3.28 -8.38
C ALA A 132 -5.77 3.82 -8.21
N CYS A 133 -5.00 3.34 -7.22
CA CYS A 133 -3.59 3.73 -7.05
C CYS A 133 -2.74 3.32 -8.25
N PHE A 134 -2.89 2.10 -8.75
CA PHE A 134 -2.18 1.63 -9.94
C PHE A 134 -2.60 2.42 -11.19
N GLY A 135 -3.90 2.64 -11.39
CA GLY A 135 -4.44 3.41 -12.50
C GLY A 135 -3.95 4.86 -12.50
N ILE A 136 -4.04 5.56 -11.37
CA ILE A 136 -3.51 6.93 -11.21
C ILE A 136 -2.00 6.93 -11.46
N GLY A 137 -1.26 5.97 -10.89
CA GLY A 137 0.18 5.87 -11.08
C GLY A 137 0.57 5.70 -12.55
N PHE A 138 -0.10 4.80 -13.26
CA PHE A 138 0.12 4.53 -14.67
C PHE A 138 -0.22 5.73 -15.55
N LEU A 139 -1.42 6.31 -15.38
CA LEU A 139 -1.88 7.46 -16.16
C LEU A 139 -0.96 8.68 -15.99
N MET A 140 -0.52 8.96 -14.76
CA MET A 140 0.34 10.10 -14.47
C MET A 140 1.76 9.90 -15.01
N ASN A 141 2.28 8.66 -14.99
CA ASN A 141 3.58 8.36 -15.60
C ASN A 141 3.52 8.48 -17.12
N MET A 142 2.48 7.92 -17.75
CA MET A 142 2.25 8.07 -19.20
C MET A 142 2.11 9.54 -19.61
N ALA A 143 1.37 10.34 -18.83
CA ALA A 143 1.27 11.78 -19.07
C ALA A 143 2.61 12.50 -18.98
N GLY A 144 3.49 12.09 -18.05
CA GLY A 144 4.85 12.62 -17.94
C GLY A 144 5.77 12.23 -19.09
N GLU A 145 5.63 11.02 -19.61
CA GLU A 145 6.43 10.52 -20.76
C GLU A 145 6.00 11.12 -22.09
N ILE A 146 4.68 11.23 -22.33
CA ILE A 146 4.12 11.81 -23.56
C ILE A 146 4.31 13.33 -23.59
N GLY A 147 4.36 13.97 -22.41
CA GLY A 147 4.42 15.41 -22.26
C GLY A 147 3.04 16.05 -22.47
N VAL A 148 2.48 16.63 -21.41
CA VAL A 148 1.21 17.37 -21.50
C VAL A 148 1.50 18.86 -21.67
N PRO A 149 1.02 19.52 -22.74
CA PRO A 149 1.26 20.95 -22.96
C PRO A 149 0.80 21.79 -21.77
N GLY A 150 1.67 22.67 -21.28
CA GLY A 150 1.38 23.57 -20.15
C GLY A 150 1.44 22.92 -18.76
N ILE A 151 1.74 21.61 -18.66
CA ILE A 151 1.90 20.93 -17.37
C ILE A 151 3.30 20.36 -17.26
N ASN A 152 4.09 20.90 -16.34
CA ASN A 152 5.42 20.35 -16.05
C ASN A 152 5.32 19.09 -15.15
N ASN A 153 6.41 18.31 -15.10
CA ASN A 153 6.48 17.09 -14.31
C ASN A 153 6.29 17.32 -12.80
N ALA A 154 6.67 18.50 -12.30
CA ALA A 154 6.47 18.86 -10.90
C ALA A 154 4.97 18.98 -10.57
N THR A 155 4.18 19.60 -11.45
CA THR A 155 2.72 19.73 -11.34
C THR A 155 2.05 18.36 -11.44
N LEU A 156 2.43 17.53 -12.41
CA LEU A 156 1.91 16.15 -12.51
C LEU A 156 2.17 15.35 -11.23
N TYR A 157 3.34 15.52 -10.63
CA TYR A 157 3.67 14.88 -9.36
C TYR A 157 2.78 15.35 -8.21
N GLN A 158 2.49 16.66 -8.09
CA GLN A 158 1.56 17.16 -7.07
C GLN A 158 0.14 16.63 -7.27
N ILE A 159 -0.35 16.63 -8.52
CA ILE A 159 -1.68 16.11 -8.87
C ILE A 159 -1.78 14.62 -8.51
N LYS A 160 -0.77 13.82 -8.87
CA LYS A 160 -0.69 12.40 -8.51
C LYS A 160 -0.81 12.20 -7.00
N GLN A 161 -0.03 12.96 -6.21
CA GLN A 161 -0.07 12.87 -4.75
C GLN A 161 -1.45 13.25 -4.18
N LEU A 162 -2.05 14.34 -4.65
CA LEU A 162 -3.38 14.77 -4.23
C LEU A 162 -4.45 13.71 -4.50
N LEU A 163 -4.45 13.11 -5.69
CA LEU A 163 -5.39 12.06 -6.06
C LEU A 163 -5.22 10.81 -5.17
N LEU A 164 -3.97 10.40 -4.92
CA LEU A 164 -3.69 9.26 -4.05
C LEU A 164 -4.16 9.50 -2.60
N PHE A 165 -3.87 10.68 -2.03
CA PHE A 165 -4.34 11.04 -0.69
C PHE A 165 -5.86 11.15 -0.62
N TYR A 166 -6.51 11.68 -1.66
CA TYR A 166 -7.95 11.75 -1.75
C TYR A 166 -8.60 10.36 -1.75
N VAL A 167 -8.06 9.44 -2.56
CA VAL A 167 -8.54 8.05 -2.64
C VAL A 167 -8.32 7.31 -1.32
N LEU A 168 -7.19 7.55 -0.64
CA LEU A 168 -6.91 7.00 0.70
C LEU A 168 -7.88 7.54 1.75
N TRP A 169 -8.13 8.85 1.74
CA TRP A 169 -9.11 9.48 2.62
C TRP A 169 -10.51 8.90 2.43
N ARG A 170 -10.94 8.71 1.18
CA ARG A 170 -12.24 8.12 0.86
C ARG A 170 -12.36 6.70 1.40
N LEU A 171 -11.32 5.87 1.25
CA LEU A 171 -11.27 4.51 1.79
C LEU A 171 -11.40 4.53 3.31
N LEU A 172 -10.59 5.32 4.01
CA LEU A 172 -10.61 5.37 5.48
C LEU A 172 -11.93 5.87 6.04
N ARG A 173 -12.54 6.87 5.40
CA ARG A 173 -13.87 7.36 5.78
C ARG A 173 -14.94 6.29 5.58
N HIS A 174 -14.81 5.46 4.55
CA HIS A 174 -15.72 4.35 4.31
C HIS A 174 -15.59 3.27 5.37
N GLU A 175 -14.38 2.81 5.68
CA GLU A 175 -14.12 1.78 6.69
C GLU A 175 -14.50 2.24 8.10
N CYS A 176 -14.25 3.51 8.43
CA CYS A 176 -14.69 4.11 9.68
C CYS A 176 -16.22 4.06 9.83
N LYS A 177 -16.98 4.34 8.76
CA LYS A 177 -18.45 4.23 8.77
C LYS A 177 -18.95 2.80 8.88
N GLN A 178 -18.18 1.81 8.42
CA GLN A 178 -18.49 0.39 8.60
C GLN A 178 -18.12 -0.13 9.99
N GLY A 179 -17.49 0.69 10.84
CA GLY A 179 -17.09 0.30 12.20
C GLY A 179 -15.90 -0.66 12.25
N ARG A 180 -15.13 -0.81 11.17
CA ARG A 180 -13.93 -1.67 11.21
C ARG A 180 -12.85 -1.03 12.09
N PRO A 181 -12.19 -1.77 13.01
CA PRO A 181 -11.10 -1.25 13.82
C PRO A 181 -9.98 -0.63 12.98
N PHE A 182 -9.42 0.51 13.43
CA PHE A 182 -8.37 1.24 12.71
C PHE A 182 -7.15 0.36 12.45
N ARG A 183 -6.76 -0.40 13.47
CA ARG A 183 -5.63 -1.33 13.39
C ARG A 183 -5.82 -2.39 12.30
N GLU A 184 -7.03 -2.91 12.14
CA GLU A 184 -7.35 -3.90 11.11
C GLU A 184 -7.31 -3.25 9.71
N THR A 185 -7.90 -2.06 9.56
CA THR A 185 -7.86 -1.30 8.31
C THR A 185 -6.44 -1.01 7.84
N ILE A 186 -5.56 -0.53 8.73
CA ILE A 186 -4.15 -0.28 8.39
C ILE A 186 -3.41 -1.59 8.08
N ARG A 187 -3.67 -2.66 8.83
CA ARG A 187 -3.11 -3.99 8.57
C ARG A 187 -3.49 -4.48 7.17
N ILE A 188 -4.77 -4.44 6.81
CA ILE A 188 -5.25 -4.85 5.48
C ILE A 188 -4.65 -3.94 4.41
N LEU A 189 -4.67 -2.62 4.61
CA LEU A 189 -4.11 -1.64 3.67
C LEU A 189 -2.65 -1.94 3.31
N MET A 190 -1.84 -2.34 4.29
CA MET A 190 -0.44 -2.71 4.08
C MET A 190 -0.24 -4.11 3.50
N LEU A 191 -1.06 -5.08 3.93
CA LEU A 191 -0.93 -6.46 3.48
C LEU A 191 -1.43 -6.65 2.05
N MET A 192 -2.44 -5.88 1.63
CA MET A 192 -3.08 -6.02 0.31
C MET A 192 -2.09 -6.02 -0.85
N PRO A 193 -1.17 -5.04 -0.98
CA PRO A 193 -0.23 -5.00 -2.10
C PRO A 193 0.78 -6.15 -2.04
N ALA A 194 1.34 -6.43 -0.85
CA ALA A 194 2.30 -7.51 -0.67
C ALA A 194 1.68 -8.88 -0.99
N PHE A 195 0.43 -9.09 -0.57
CA PHE A 195 -0.32 -10.30 -0.85
C PHE A 195 -0.67 -10.43 -2.34
N GLY A 196 -1.03 -9.33 -3.00
CA GLY A 196 -1.27 -9.31 -4.44
C GLY A 196 -0.03 -9.72 -5.23
N VAL A 197 1.14 -9.14 -4.92
CA VAL A 197 2.42 -9.52 -5.54
C VAL A 197 2.74 -10.98 -5.27
N PHE A 198 2.56 -11.44 -4.03
CA PHE A 198 2.76 -12.83 -3.67
C PHE A 198 1.86 -13.79 -4.45
N LEU A 199 0.58 -13.48 -4.65
CA LEU A 199 -0.33 -14.33 -5.42
C LEU A 199 0.09 -14.46 -6.89
N LEU A 200 0.81 -13.47 -7.43
CA LEU A 200 1.31 -13.46 -8.80
C LEU A 200 2.68 -14.13 -8.94
N LEU A 201 3.58 -13.90 -7.98
CA LEU A 201 5.00 -14.24 -8.09
C LEU A 201 5.46 -15.32 -7.10
N GLY A 202 4.68 -15.69 -6.09
CA GLY A 202 5.05 -16.62 -5.02
C GLY A 202 5.09 -18.09 -5.45
N TRP A 203 5.83 -18.43 -6.50
CA TRP A 203 5.91 -19.78 -7.07
C TRP A 203 6.37 -20.85 -6.09
N LEU A 204 7.25 -20.49 -5.16
CA LEU A 204 7.75 -21.41 -4.15
C LEU A 204 6.62 -22.00 -3.27
N THR A 205 5.44 -21.38 -3.27
CA THR A 205 4.26 -21.86 -2.52
C THR A 205 3.56 -23.06 -3.15
N ILE A 206 3.92 -23.39 -4.40
CA ILE A 206 3.53 -24.63 -5.06
C ILE A 206 4.13 -25.82 -4.30
N ILE A 207 5.32 -25.65 -3.72
CA ILE A 207 6.01 -26.69 -2.95
C ILE A 207 5.41 -26.74 -1.52
N PRO A 208 4.84 -27.88 -1.08
CA PRO A 208 4.13 -27.99 0.21
C PRO A 208 4.97 -27.61 1.44
N MET A 209 6.28 -27.89 1.39
CA MET A 209 7.23 -27.61 2.47
C MET A 209 7.33 -26.11 2.78
N PHE A 210 7.43 -25.27 1.74
CA PHE A 210 7.48 -23.82 1.90
C PHE A 210 6.12 -23.23 2.26
N ARG A 211 5.02 -23.82 1.77
CA ARG A 211 3.65 -23.38 2.07
C ARG A 211 3.34 -23.39 3.57
N LYS A 212 3.73 -24.45 4.29
CA LYS A 212 3.53 -24.54 5.75
C LYS A 212 4.37 -23.50 6.52
N GLY A 213 5.61 -23.25 6.09
CA GLY A 213 6.47 -22.23 6.70
C GLY A 213 6.02 -20.79 6.45
N LEU A 214 5.39 -20.53 5.29
CA LEU A 214 4.92 -19.20 4.88
C LEU A 214 3.64 -18.75 5.60
N PHE A 215 2.69 -19.67 5.81
CA PHE A 215 1.39 -19.37 6.41
C PHE A 215 1.22 -19.90 7.85
N GLY A 216 2.18 -20.67 8.37
CA GLY A 216 2.12 -21.31 9.68
C GLY A 216 1.38 -22.66 9.66
N GLU A 217 1.53 -23.46 10.72
CA GLU A 217 0.98 -24.82 10.83
C GLU A 217 -0.56 -24.86 10.88
N GLU A 218 -1.22 -23.76 11.26
CA GLU A 218 -2.68 -23.68 11.38
C GLU A 218 -3.31 -22.54 10.58
N GLY A 219 -2.65 -22.06 9.51
CA GLY A 219 -3.27 -21.04 8.66
C GLY A 219 -3.76 -19.85 9.46
N HIS A 220 -2.87 -19.26 10.28
CA HIS A 220 -3.05 -17.91 10.80
C HIS A 220 -3.12 -16.98 9.59
N ASP A 221 -4.29 -16.96 8.97
CA ASP A 221 -4.61 -16.12 7.85
C ASP A 221 -4.59 -14.70 8.45
N PHE A 222 -3.46 -14.00 8.30
CA PHE A 222 -3.33 -12.59 8.66
C PHE A 222 -4.31 -11.71 7.84
N LEU A 223 -5.09 -12.30 6.93
CA LEU A 223 -6.22 -11.72 6.20
C LEU A 223 -7.57 -12.37 6.53
N ALA A 224 -7.62 -13.46 7.28
CA ALA A 224 -8.86 -13.90 7.91
C ALA A 224 -8.98 -13.10 9.21
N LEU A 225 -10.18 -12.60 9.46
CA LEU A 225 -10.48 -11.90 10.70
C LEU A 225 -10.02 -12.77 11.88
N GLU A 226 -9.33 -12.15 12.84
CA GLU A 226 -9.42 -12.62 14.22
C GLU A 226 -10.93 -12.53 14.54
N ARG A 227 -11.62 -13.66 14.48
CA ARG A 227 -12.97 -13.79 15.02
C ARG A 227 -12.86 -14.06 16.51
#